data_AF-A0A7S6M2L4-F1
#
_entry.id   AF-A0A7S6M2L4-F1
#
_cell.length_a   1.000
_cell.length_b   1.000
_cell.length_c   1.000
_cell.angle_alpha   90.00
_cell.angle_beta   90.00
_cell.angle_gamma   90.00
#
_symmetry.space_group_name_H-M   'P 1'
#
loop_
_entity.id
_entity.type
_entity.pdbx_description
1 polymer ?
#
loop_
_entity_poly.entity_id
_entity_poly.type
_entity_poly.pdbx_seq_one_letter_code
_entity_poly.pdbx_strand_id
1 'polypeptide(L)' 'MSQLVGISRSLVYAPQRQKSRPELLLAIERLVVLFLGYGYRRVRRALQLEGVAVSEYAVRKLMREHGLMARRPRSRG' A
#
# COMPACT_ATOMS: atom_id res chain seq x y z
N MET A 1 -17.92 0.65 16.80
CA MET A 1 -18.39 0.28 15.45
C MET A 1 -18.43 -1.25 15.20
N SER A 2 -17.58 -2.07 15.83
CA SER A 2 -17.59 -3.54 15.64
C SER A 2 -18.80 -4.28 16.25
N GLN A 3 -19.50 -3.71 17.23
CA GLN A 3 -20.69 -4.33 17.84
C GLN A 3 -21.94 -4.28 16.94
N LEU A 4 -21.96 -3.43 15.90
CA LEU A 4 -23.14 -3.21 15.07
C LEU A 4 -23.27 -4.23 13.92
N VAL A 5 -22.21 -5.00 13.64
CA VAL A 5 -22.14 -5.92 12.48
C VAL A 5 -21.98 -7.40 12.92
N GLY A 6 -21.89 -7.69 14.22
CA GLY A 6 -21.72 -9.07 14.70
C GLY A 6 -20.37 -9.72 14.34
N ILE A 7 -19.37 -8.92 13.92
CA ILE A 7 -18.05 -9.41 13.55
C ILE A 7 -17.11 -9.31 14.75
N SER A 8 -16.41 -10.41 15.07
CA SER A 8 -15.40 -10.42 16.14
C SER A 8 -14.34 -9.34 15.91
N ARG A 9 -13.96 -8.63 16.98
CA ARG A 9 -12.89 -7.61 16.94
C ARG A 9 -11.57 -8.15 16.39
N SER A 10 -11.28 -9.43 16.59
CA SER A 10 -10.07 -10.08 16.07
C SER A 10 -10.01 -10.11 14.55
N LEU A 11 -11.16 -10.13 13.86
CA LEU A 11 -11.23 -10.03 12.40
C LEU A 11 -10.97 -8.60 11.91
N VAL A 12 -11.42 -7.59 12.68
CA VAL A 12 -11.19 -6.17 12.34
C VAL A 12 -9.71 -5.80 12.44
N TYR A 13 -8.99 -6.42 13.38
CA TYR A 13 -7.55 -6.23 13.61
C TYR A 13 -6.72 -7.44 13.20
N ALA A 14 -7.12 -8.16 12.15
CA ALA A 14 -6.39 -9.34 11.69
C ALA A 14 -4.87 -9.04 11.60
N PRO A 15 -4.01 -9.96 12.07
CA PRO A 15 -2.58 -9.70 12.19
C PRO A 15 -2.00 -9.40 10.82
N GLN A 16 -1.41 -8.21 10.70
CA GLN A 16 -0.76 -7.81 9.46
C GLN A 16 0.59 -8.52 9.35
N ARG A 17 0.87 -9.08 8.17
CA ARG A 17 2.14 -9.76 7.88
C ARG A 17 3.22 -8.74 7.57
N GLN A 18 4.38 -8.90 8.19
CA GLN A 18 5.59 -8.19 7.82
C GLN A 18 6.17 -8.88 6.58
N LYS A 19 6.28 -8.14 5.46
CA LYS A 19 6.97 -8.64 4.26
C LYS A 19 8.46 -8.31 4.34
N SER A 20 9.28 -9.18 3.78
CA SER A 20 10.69 -8.86 3.53
C SER A 20 10.80 -7.68 2.54
N ARG A 21 11.94 -6.97 2.52
CA ARG A 21 12.16 -5.87 1.57
C ARG A 21 11.91 -6.26 0.09
N PRO A 22 12.41 -7.41 -0.43
CA PRO A 22 12.15 -7.79 -1.82
C PRO A 22 10.68 -8.13 -2.07
N GLU A 23 10.00 -8.81 -1.14
CA GLU A 23 8.56 -9.09 -1.26
C GLU A 23 7.72 -7.82 -1.24
N LEU A 24 8.13 -6.82 -0.45
CA LEU A 24 7.46 -5.53 -0.40
C LEU A 24 7.63 -4.78 -1.73
N LEU A 25 8.81 -4.81 -2.32
CA LEU A 25 9.05 -4.20 -3.63
C LEU A 25 8.18 -4.84 -4.71
N LEU A 26 8.16 -6.18 -4.81
CA LEU A 26 7.32 -6.91 -5.77
C LEU A 26 5.83 -6.58 -5.60
N ALA A 27 5.36 -6.46 -4.36
CA ALA A 27 3.98 -6.07 -4.09
C ALA A 27 3.69 -4.63 -4.52
N ILE A 28 4.63 -3.70 -4.30
CA ILE A 28 4.51 -2.31 -4.76
C ILE A 28 4.48 -2.25 -6.29
N GLU A 29 5.39 -2.94 -6.97
CA GLU A 29 5.45 -3.00 -8.44
C GLU A 29 4.14 -3.53 -9.03
N ARG A 30 3.62 -4.63 -8.48
CA ARG A 30 2.33 -5.18 -8.87
C ARG A 30 1.21 -4.13 -8.73
N LEU A 31 1.15 -3.41 -7.61
CA LEU A 31 0.13 -2.38 -7.40
C LEU A 31 0.28 -1.18 -8.33
N VAL A 32 1.50 -0.76 -8.64
CA VAL A 32 1.75 0.36 -9.56
C VAL A 32 1.35 0.00 -10.99
N VAL A 33 1.59 -1.24 -11.41
CA VAL A 33 1.15 -1.77 -12.71
C VAL A 33 -0.36 -1.88 -12.79
N LEU A 34 -1.01 -2.46 -11.76
CA LEU A 34 -2.47 -2.62 -11.72
C LEU A 34 -3.21 -1.28 -11.63
N PHE A 35 -2.63 -0.30 -10.93
CA PHE A 35 -3.25 0.98 -10.67
C PHE A 35 -2.34 2.14 -11.08
N LEU A 36 -2.28 2.38 -12.39
CA LEU A 36 -1.48 3.47 -12.96
C LEU A 36 -1.81 4.81 -12.29
N GLY A 37 -0.76 5.54 -11.90
CA GLY A 37 -0.88 6.83 -11.22
C GLY A 37 -1.11 6.76 -9.71
N TYR A 38 -1.14 5.56 -9.09
CA TYR A 38 -1.13 5.46 -7.63
C TYR A 38 0.16 6.02 -7.04
N GLY A 39 0.02 7.10 -6.27
CA GLY A 39 1.09 7.60 -5.41
C GLY A 39 1.25 6.73 -4.16
N TYR A 40 2.36 6.91 -3.45
CA TYR A 40 2.75 6.09 -2.29
C TYR A 40 1.69 5.98 -1.19
N ARG A 41 0.85 7.02 -0.99
CA ARG A 41 -0.27 6.98 -0.03
C ARG A 41 -1.32 5.92 -0.41
N ARG A 42 -1.68 5.85 -1.69
CA ARG A 42 -2.67 4.88 -2.21
C ARG A 42 -2.09 3.47 -2.25
N VAL A 43 -0.82 3.33 -2.65
CA VAL A 43 -0.09 2.05 -2.60
C VAL A 43 -0.04 1.51 -1.18
N ARG A 44 0.34 2.32 -0.18
CA ARG A 44 0.35 1.91 1.23
C ARG A 44 -1.03 1.42 1.67
N ARG A 45 -2.09 2.13 1.33
CA ARG A 45 -3.44 1.73 1.73
C ARG A 45 -3.85 0.39 1.12
N ALA A 46 -3.52 0.16 -0.16
CA ALA A 46 -3.76 -1.11 -0.81
C ALA A 46 -2.99 -2.26 -0.13
N LEU A 47 -1.70 -2.05 0.21
CA LEU A 47 -0.91 -3.02 0.95
C LEU A 47 -1.52 -3.36 2.31
N GLN A 48 -2.06 -2.37 3.03
CA GLN A 48 -2.73 -2.58 4.31
C GLN A 48 -4.05 -3.36 4.16
N LEU A 49 -4.80 -3.12 3.09
CA LEU A 49 -6.01 -3.87 2.77
C LEU A 49 -5.69 -5.34 2.42
N GLU A 50 -4.52 -5.60 1.85
CA GLU A 50 -3.96 -6.95 1.64
C GLU A 50 -3.35 -7.55 2.93
N GLY A 51 -3.47 -6.88 4.07
CA GLY A 51 -2.95 -7.37 5.34
C GLY A 51 -1.43 -7.25 5.49
N VAL A 52 -0.76 -6.36 4.75
CA VAL A 52 0.68 -6.10 4.90
C VAL A 52 0.92 -4.97 5.89
N ALA A 53 1.76 -5.22 6.90
CA ALA A 53 2.20 -4.21 7.87
C ALA A 53 3.35 -3.40 7.27
N VAL A 54 3.10 -2.11 6.98
CA VAL A 54 4.09 -1.28 6.31
C VAL A 54 3.97 0.21 6.67
N SER A 55 5.12 0.84 6.96
CA SER A 55 5.22 2.26 7.23
C SER A 55 5.15 3.10 5.95
N GLU A 56 4.63 4.32 6.05
CA GLU A 56 4.63 5.26 4.93
C GLU A 56 6.04 5.56 4.42
N TYR A 57 6.99 5.73 5.35
CA TYR A 57 8.39 5.96 5.00
C TYR A 57 8.96 4.82 4.15
N ALA A 58 8.71 3.56 4.50
CA ALA A 58 9.22 2.42 3.76
C ALA A 58 8.68 2.36 2.32
N VAL A 59 7.37 2.57 2.13
CA VAL A 59 6.75 2.62 0.79
C VAL A 59 7.33 3.77 -0.02
N ARG A 60 7.37 4.97 0.57
CA ARG A 60 7.86 6.16 -0.12
C ARG A 60 9.33 6.03 -0.52
N LYS A 61 10.16 5.46 0.37
CA LYS A 61 11.58 5.20 0.11
C LYS A 61 11.74 4.21 -1.04
N LEU A 62 11.10 3.04 -0.97
CA LEU A 62 11.19 2.01 -2.01
C LEU A 62 10.71 2.53 -3.37
N MET A 63 9.54 3.19 -3.41
CA MET A 63 9.03 3.76 -4.65
C MET A 63 9.95 4.83 -5.23
N ARG A 64 10.64 5.61 -4.39
CA ARG A 64 11.59 6.63 -4.84
C ARG A 64 12.87 5.99 -5.40
N GLU A 65 13.42 5.03 -4.67
CA GLU A 65 14.64 4.29 -5.06
C GLU A 65 14.47 3.56 -6.39
N HIS A 66 13.27 3.06 -6.70
CA HIS A 66 12.99 2.26 -7.90
C HIS A 66 12.24 3.04 -8.99
N GLY A 67 12.12 4.38 -8.88
CA GLY A 67 11.48 5.20 -9.91
C GLY A 67 9.97 4.98 -10.08
N LEU A 68 9.31 4.35 -9.11
CA LEU A 68 7.88 4.00 -9.12
C LEU A 68 6.97 5.17 -8.68
N MET A 69 7.51 6.37 -8.55
CA MET A 69 6.72 7.54 -8.15
C MET A 69 5.70 7.90 -9.23
N ALA A 70 4.44 8.02 -8.82
CA ALA A 70 3.38 8.52 -9.69
C ALA A 70 3.75 9.90 -10.24
N ARG A 71 3.89 9.99 -11.56
CA ARG A 71 4.07 11.27 -12.26
C ARG A 71 2.71 11.93 -12.37
N ARG A 72 2.56 13.12 -11.79
CA ARG A 72 1.37 13.94 -12.02
C ARG A 72 1.41 14.35 -13.50
N PRO A 73 0.33 14.12 -14.28
CA PRO A 73 0.24 14.73 -15.59
C PRO A 73 0.43 16.24 -15.42
N ARG A 74 1.34 16.86 -16.19
CA ARG A 74 1.41 18.31 -16.23
C ARG A 74 0.02 18.78 -16.67
N SER A 75 -0.59 19.64 -15.86
CA SER A 75 -1.79 20.37 -16.27
C SER A 75 -1.50 20.94 -17.65
N ARG A 76 -2.24 20.53 -18.67
CA ARG A 76 -2.21 21.23 -19.95
C ARG A 76 -2.85 22.59 -19.66
N GLY A 77 -2.00 23.58 -19.40
CA GLY A 77 -2.40 24.99 -19.45
C GLY A 77 -2.62 25.40 -20.90
#